data_AF-A0A256F7G8-F1
#
_entry.id   AF-A0A256F7G8-F1
#
_cell.length_a   1.000
_cell.length_b   1.000
_cell.length_c   1.000
_cell.angle_alpha   90.00
_cell.angle_beta   90.00
_cell.angle_gamma   90.00
#
_symmetry.space_group_name_H-M   'P 1'
#
loop_
_entity.id
_entity.type
_entity.pdbx_description
1 polymer ?
#
loop_
_entity_poly.entity_id
_entity_poly.type
_entity_poly.pdbx_seq_one_letter_code
_entity_poly.pdbx_strand_id
1 'polypeptide(L)' 'MQYRENLRELNGCSDRELYDLGLSRTDIRRVAREAAFA' A
#
# COMPACT_ATOMS: atom_id res chain seq x y z
N MET A 1 -4.46 -11.09 8.55
CA MET A 1 -3.03 -10.81 8.84
C MET A 1 -2.43 -10.00 7.68
N GLN A 2 -2.52 -10.50 6.44
CA GLN A 2 -2.08 -9.85 5.19
C GLN A 2 -2.35 -8.34 5.08
N TYR A 3 -3.59 -7.89 5.33
CA TYR A 3 -3.93 -6.46 5.24
C TYR A 3 -3.05 -5.54 6.10
N ARG A 4 -2.75 -5.95 7.34
CA ARG A 4 -1.99 -5.11 8.29
C ARG A 4 -0.49 -5.10 7.95
N GLU A 5 0.01 -6.20 7.41
CA GLU A 5 1.38 -6.32 6.89
C GLU A 5 1.55 -5.45 5.65
N ASN A 6 0.68 -5.60 4.65
CA ASN A 6 0.66 -4.77 3.45
C ASN A 6 0.55 -3.28 3.78
N LEU A 7 -0.28 -2.92 4.77
CA LEU A 7 -0.39 -1.54 5.26
C LEU A 7 0.94 -1.03 5.82
N ARG A 8 1.64 -1.84 6.62
CA ARG A 8 2.90 -1.45 7.25
C ARG A 8 4.00 -1.27 6.20
N GLU A 9 4.07 -2.18 5.23
CA GLU A 9 5.04 -2.11 4.12
C GLU A 9 4.79 -0.88 3.25
N LEU A 10 3.56 -0.68 2.78
CA LEU A 10 3.20 0.47 1.95
C LEU A 10 3.35 1.81 2.69
N ASN A 11 3.15 1.85 4.01
CA ASN A 11 3.45 3.05 4.79
C ASN A 11 4.96 3.29 4.95
N GLY A 12 5.78 2.25 4.88
CA GLY A 12 7.23 2.35 4.92
C GLY A 12 7.85 2.92 3.63
N CYS A 13 7.17 2.77 2.49
CA CYS A 13 7.59 3.40 1.23
C CYS A 13 7.54 4.93 1.33
N SER A 14 8.48 5.60 0.68
CA SER A 14 8.47 7.04 0.44
C SER A 14 7.41 7.44 -0.58
N ASP A 15 7.09 8.72 -0.65
CA ASP A 15 6.11 9.23 -1.63
C ASP A 15 6.58 9.03 -3.07
N ARG A 16 7.91 9.04 -3.30
CA ARG A 16 8.50 8.75 -4.61
C ARG A 16 8.37 7.27 -4.97
N GLU A 17 8.67 6.36 -4.04
CA GLU A 17 8.50 4.92 -4.30
C GLU A 17 7.03 4.57 -4.56
N LEU A 18 6.10 5.17 -3.81
CA LEU A 18 4.67 5.03 -4.09
C LEU A 18 4.32 5.58 -5.48
N TYR A 19 4.83 6.77 -5.84
CA TYR A 19 4.59 7.37 -7.14
C TYR A 19 5.14 6.53 -8.30
N ASP A 20 6.34 5.95 -8.15
CA ASP A 20 6.96 5.07 -9.13
C ASP A 20 6.13 3.78 -9.34
N LEU A 21 5.39 3.35 -8.33
CA LEU A 21 4.39 2.26 -8.40
C LEU A 21 3.02 2.72 -8.95
N GLY A 22 2.85 4.01 -9.26
CA GLY A 22 1.57 4.58 -9.69
C GLY A 22 0.56 4.75 -8.55
N LEU A 23 1.03 4.83 -7.30
CA LEU A 23 0.22 4.92 -6.09
C LEU A 23 0.42 6.26 -5.38
N SER A 24 -0.62 6.70 -4.69
CA SER A 24 -0.55 7.79 -3.70
C SER A 24 -0.71 7.26 -2.27
N ARG A 25 -0.36 8.07 -1.27
CA ARG A 25 -0.61 7.74 0.16
C ARG A 25 -2.08 7.42 0.43
N THR A 26 -3.00 8.05 -0.30
CA THR A 26 -4.44 7.80 -0.16
C THR A 26 -4.87 6.43 -0.70
N ASP A 27 -4.11 5.86 -1.65
CA ASP A 27 -4.38 4.53 -2.21
C ASP A 27 -3.99 3.39 -1.27
N ILE A 28 -3.08 3.62 -0.31
CA ILE A 28 -2.50 2.56 0.53
C ILE A 28 -3.56 1.65 1.16
N ARG A 29 -4.62 2.23 1.74
CA ARG A 29 -5.67 1.44 2.40
C ARG A 29 -6.49 0.62 1.40
N ARG A 30 -6.73 1.17 0.20
CA ARG A 30 -7.45 0.48 -0.88
C ARG A 30 -6.63 -0.68 -1.40
N VAL A 31 -5.38 -0.44 -1.78
CA VAL A 31 -4.46 -1.45 -2.33
C VAL A 31 -4.15 -2.54 -1.30
N ALA A 32 -3.86 -2.18 -0.05
CA ALA A 32 -3.63 -3.16 1.01
C ALA A 32 -4.84 -4.08 1.19
N ARG A 33 -6.06 -3.55 1.01
CA ARG A 33 -7.30 -4.33 1.09
C ARG A 33 -7.46 -5.22 -0.13
N GLU A 34 -7.33 -4.68 -1.34
CA GLU A 34 -7.39 -5.45 -2.59
C GLU A 34 -6.41 -6.63 -2.56
N ALA A 35 -5.13 -6.38 -2.23
CA ALA A 35 -4.11 -7.42 -2.14
C ALA A 35 -4.33 -8.45 -1.02
N ALA A 36 -5.17 -8.16 -0.02
CA ALA A 36 -5.50 -9.10 1.04
C ALA A 36 -6.69 -10.01 0.70
N PHE A 37 -7.47 -9.66 -0.33
CA PHE A 37 -8.69 -10.37 -0.73
C PHE A 37 -8.68 -10.85 -2.20
N ALA A 38 -7.63 -10.51 -2.96
CA ALA A 38 -7.31 -11.07 -4.28
C ALA A 38 -6.63 -12.44 -4.14
#